data_AF-A0A815SP98-F1
#
_entry.id   AF-A0A815SP98-F1
#
_cell.length_a   1.000
_cell.length_b   1.000
_cell.length_c   1.000
_cell.angle_alpha   90.00
_cell.angle_beta   90.00
_cell.angle_gamma   90.00
#
_symmetry.space_group_name_H-M   'P 1'
#
loop_
_entity.id
_entity.type
_entity.pdbx_description
1 polymer ?
#
loop_
_entity_poly.entity_id
_entity_poly.type
_entity_poly.pdbx_seq_one_letter_code
_entity_poly.pdbx_strand_id
1 'polypeptide(L)'
;PSNPSITVFRIIFEVISAFGGCGLSMGFSNLSPSLAAVLTVPSKIVLILVMCMGRHRGLLDSMKDQEEIECNAETLIHSWHQLAIYKYDQENRMNMDKQISTVSITVTAPTPPLSTRF
;
A
#
# COMPACT_ATOMS: atom_id res chain seq x y z
N PRO A 1 -5.40 19.39 -27.29
CA PRO A 1 -5.90 20.79 -27.34
C PRO A 1 -5.68 21.49 -25.99
N SER A 2 -4.75 22.45 -25.94
CA SER A 2 -4.47 23.28 -24.77
C SER A 2 -5.45 24.45 -24.72
N ASN A 3 -6.54 24.31 -23.96
CA ASN A 3 -7.51 25.38 -23.79
C ASN A 3 -6.94 26.43 -22.80
N PRO A 4 -6.62 27.66 -23.24
CA PRO A 4 -6.03 28.69 -22.37
C PRO A 4 -6.99 29.16 -21.26
N SER A 5 -8.27 28.82 -21.38
CA SER A 5 -9.33 29.18 -20.43
C SER A 5 -9.33 28.32 -19.16
N ILE A 6 -8.70 27.13 -19.18
CA ILE A 6 -8.57 26.22 -18.03
C ILE A 6 -7.16 26.35 -17.46
N THR A 7 -6.97 27.25 -16.51
CA THR A 7 -5.71 27.41 -15.77
C THR A 7 -5.73 26.60 -14.48
N VAL A 8 -4.56 26.18 -14.01
CA VAL A 8 -4.41 25.40 -12.76
C VAL A 8 -4.99 26.15 -11.56
N PHE A 9 -4.80 27.47 -11.50
CA PHE A 9 -5.37 28.32 -10.45
C PHE A 9 -6.91 28.27 -10.39
N ARG A 10 -7.59 28.27 -11.55
CA ARG A 10 -9.06 28.16 -11.61
C ARG A 10 -9.54 26.81 -11.08
N ILE A 11 -8.83 25.72 -11.40
CA ILE A 11 -9.17 24.38 -10.91
C ILE A 11 -9.02 24.33 -9.38
N ILE A 12 -7.89 24.81 -8.85
CA ILE A 12 -7.63 24.83 -7.40
C ILE A 12 -8.69 25.67 -6.67
N PHE A 13 -9.02 26.85 -7.20
CA PHE A 13 -10.06 27.71 -6.64
C PHE A 13 -11.43 27.02 -6.59
N GLU A 14 -11.80 26.30 -7.65
CA GLU A 14 -13.07 25.56 -7.72
C GLU A 14 -13.16 24.44 -6.67
N VAL A 15 -12.07 23.71 -6.47
CA VAL A 15 -12.00 22.63 -5.47
C VAL A 15 -12.08 23.19 -4.05
N ILE A 16 -11.38 24.29 -3.77
CA ILE A 16 -11.40 24.94 -2.45
C ILE A 16 -12.78 25.55 -2.16
N SER A 17 -13.42 26.21 -3.15
CA SER A 17 -14.75 26.80 -2.97
C SER A 17 -15.83 25.74 -2.78
N ALA A 18 -15.72 24.60 -3.48
CA ALA A 18 -16.58 23.44 -3.31
C ALA A 18 -16.41 22.79 -1.92
N PHE A 19 -15.18 22.65 -1.45
CA PHE A 19 -14.87 22.13 -0.11
C PHE A 19 -15.42 23.03 1.00
N GLY A 20 -15.33 24.35 0.84
CA GLY A 20 -15.90 25.33 1.78
C GLY A 20 -17.42 25.50 1.67
N GLY A 21 -18.07 24.91 0.66
CA GLY A 21 -19.49 25.10 0.38
C GLY A 21 -19.86 26.53 -0.06
N CYS A 22 -18.90 27.33 -0.53
CA CYS A 22 -19.11 28.73 -0.89
C CYS A 22 -19.83 28.90 -2.25
N GLY A 23 -19.74 27.91 -3.14
CA GLY A 23 -20.43 27.92 -4.44
C GLY A 23 -19.89 28.95 -5.45
N LEU A 24 -18.68 29.46 -5.23
CA LEU A 24 -18.04 30.44 -6.12
C LEU A 24 -17.31 29.73 -7.26
N SER A 25 -17.53 30.18 -8.49
CA SER A 25 -16.83 29.69 -9.67
C SER A 25 -16.26 30.85 -10.47
N MET A 26 -15.03 30.70 -10.95
CA MET A 26 -14.40 31.70 -11.81
C MET A 26 -14.90 31.64 -13.27
N GLY A 27 -15.86 30.75 -13.57
CA GLY A 27 -16.50 30.61 -14.87
C GLY A 27 -15.55 30.21 -16.00
N PHE A 28 -16.13 30.02 -17.20
CA PHE A 28 -15.39 29.74 -18.43
C PHE A 28 -15.66 30.86 -19.45
N SER A 29 -14.62 31.38 -20.10
CA SER A 29 -14.79 32.40 -21.14
C SER A 29 -15.58 31.81 -22.31
N ASN A 30 -16.76 32.39 -22.59
CA ASN A 30 -17.76 32.07 -23.64
C ASN A 30 -18.97 31.21 -23.24
N LEU A 31 -19.09 30.75 -21.99
CA LEU A 31 -20.27 29.99 -21.55
C LEU A 31 -20.69 30.44 -20.14
N SER A 32 -21.99 30.67 -19.93
CA SER A 32 -22.57 31.06 -18.62
C SER A 32 -22.54 30.00 -17.49
N PRO A 33 -22.35 28.68 -17.70
CA PRO A 33 -22.28 27.75 -16.60
C PRO A 33 -20.88 27.78 -15.94
N SER A 34 -20.82 27.36 -14.67
CA SER A 34 -19.57 27.26 -13.90
C SER A 34 -18.55 26.36 -14.57
N LEU A 35 -17.27 26.51 -14.22
CA LEU A 35 -16.20 25.65 -14.73
C LEU A 35 -16.52 24.15 -14.53
N ALA A 36 -17.23 23.82 -13.42
CA ALA A 36 -17.75 22.49 -13.13
C ALA A 36 -18.65 21.88 -14.22
N ALA A 37 -19.29 22.69 -15.07
CA ALA A 37 -20.14 22.19 -16.16
C ALA A 37 -19.34 21.66 -17.35
N VAL A 38 -18.13 22.21 -17.59
CA VAL A 38 -17.23 21.85 -18.69
C VAL A 38 -16.29 20.68 -18.31
N LEU A 39 -16.26 20.31 -17.03
CA LEU A 39 -15.47 19.18 -16.52
C LEU A 39 -15.95 17.82 -17.09
N THR A 40 -15.02 16.88 -17.24
CA THR A 40 -15.32 15.50 -17.67
C THR A 40 -16.09 14.74 -16.58
N VAL A 41 -16.87 13.71 -16.97
CA VAL A 41 -17.67 12.91 -16.03
C VAL A 41 -16.94 12.48 -14.75
N PRO A 42 -15.69 11.96 -14.77
CA PRO A 42 -15.00 11.57 -13.54
C PRO A 42 -14.67 12.78 -12.64
N SER A 43 -14.32 13.93 -13.21
CA SER A 43 -13.97 15.12 -12.41
C SER A 43 -15.19 15.76 -11.76
N LYS A 44 -16.41 15.56 -12.31
CA LYS A 44 -17.66 15.95 -11.65
C LYS A 44 -17.94 15.10 -10.40
N ILE A 45 -17.65 13.80 -10.42
CA ILE A 45 -17.84 12.91 -9.26
C ILE A 45 -16.92 13.35 -8.11
N VAL A 46 -15.65 13.63 -8.40
CA VAL A 46 -14.69 14.14 -7.41
C VAL A 46 -15.16 15.47 -6.83
N LEU A 47 -15.71 16.38 -7.65
CA LEU A 47 -16.23 17.66 -7.19
C LEU A 47 -17.45 17.48 -6.25
N ILE A 48 -18.36 16.57 -6.57
CA ILE A 48 -19.52 16.24 -5.72
C ILE A 48 -19.04 15.62 -4.39
N LEU A 49 -18.06 14.70 -4.45
CA LEU A 49 -17.45 14.10 -3.27
C LEU A 49 -16.85 15.19 -2.36
N VAL A 50 -16.12 16.15 -2.93
CA VAL A 50 -15.54 17.29 -2.20
C VAL A 50 -16.61 18.18 -1.57
N MET A 51 -17.72 18.45 -2.25
CA MET A 51 -18.86 19.19 -1.68
C MET A 51 -19.52 18.42 -0.51
N CYS A 52 -19.66 17.10 -0.64
CA CYS A 52 -20.15 16.25 0.44
C CYS A 52 -19.16 16.23 1.63
N MET A 53 -17.85 16.15 1.36
CA MET A 53 -16.77 16.17 2.35
C MET A 53 -16.78 17.46 3.17
N GLY A 54 -17.02 18.59 2.53
CA GLY A 54 -17.08 19.91 3.17
C GLY A 54 -18.23 20.06 4.16
N ARG A 55 -19.38 19.44 3.88
CA ARG A 55 -20.57 19.49 4.75
C ARG A 55 -20.56 18.39 5.80
N HIS A 56 -19.95 17.26 5.49
CA HIS A 56 -19.95 16.07 6.34
C HIS A 56 -18.64 15.98 7.14
N ARG A 57 -18.50 16.83 8.17
CA ARG A 57 -17.35 16.86 9.11
C ARG A 57 -17.17 15.59 9.98
N GLY A 58 -17.76 14.46 9.58
CA GLY A 58 -17.74 13.16 10.26
C GLY A 58 -17.70 11.93 9.33
N LEU A 59 -17.68 12.08 8.00
CA LEU A 59 -17.44 10.96 7.06
C LEU A 59 -15.96 10.81 6.68
N LEU A 60 -15.15 11.85 6.94
CA LEU A 60 -13.69 11.79 6.83
C LEU A 60 -13.07 10.77 7.79
N ASP A 61 -13.80 10.33 8.81
CA ASP A 61 -13.33 9.26 9.71
C ASP A 61 -13.11 7.98 8.92
N SER A 62 -14.03 7.59 8.03
CA SER A 62 -13.85 6.41 7.17
C SER A 62 -12.68 6.52 6.17
N MET A 63 -12.26 7.73 5.81
CA MET A 63 -11.08 7.92 4.94
C MET A 63 -9.77 7.89 5.73
N LYS A 64 -9.80 8.31 7.00
CA LYS A 64 -8.71 8.08 7.95
C LYS A 64 -8.62 6.62 8.35
N ASP A 65 -9.74 5.93 8.45
CA ASP A 65 -9.78 4.48 8.63
C ASP A 65 -9.08 3.79 7.46
N GLN A 66 -9.16 4.34 6.23
CA GLN A 66 -8.39 3.81 5.10
C GLN A 66 -6.87 4.03 5.28
N GLU A 67 -6.42 5.22 5.71
CA GLU A 67 -5.00 5.46 6.04
C GLU A 67 -4.53 4.58 7.21
N GLU A 68 -5.39 4.34 8.20
CA GLU A 68 -5.13 3.45 9.34
C GLU A 68 -5.08 1.98 8.90
N ILE A 69 -5.95 1.55 7.98
CA ILE A 69 -5.92 0.23 7.36
C ILE A 69 -4.64 0.05 6.55
N GLU A 70 -4.21 1.04 5.78
CA GLU A 70 -2.96 0.99 5.00
C GLU A 70 -1.73 0.91 5.93
N CYS A 71 -1.66 1.72 6.99
CA CYS A 71 -0.56 1.67 7.97
C CYS A 71 -0.54 0.36 8.79
N ASN A 72 -1.72 -0.16 9.14
CA ASN A 72 -1.86 -1.45 9.80
C ASN A 72 -1.47 -2.59 8.84
N ALA A 73 -1.87 -2.53 7.58
CA ALA A 73 -1.48 -3.49 6.55
C ALA A 73 0.04 -3.48 6.32
N GLU A 74 0.67 -2.30 6.24
CA GLU A 74 2.13 -2.14 6.17
C GLU A 74 2.82 -2.82 7.36
N THR A 75 2.34 -2.56 8.58
CA THR A 75 2.87 -3.17 9.82
C THR A 75 2.72 -4.70 9.81
N LEU A 76 1.59 -5.21 9.31
CA LEU A 76 1.36 -6.63 9.15
C LEU A 76 2.32 -7.24 8.12
N ILE A 77 2.50 -6.61 6.96
CA ILE A 77 3.43 -7.06 5.92
C ILE A 77 4.86 -7.16 6.48
N HIS A 78 5.29 -6.15 7.25
CA HIS A 78 6.59 -6.18 7.93
C HIS A 78 6.71 -7.34 8.92
N SER A 79 5.66 -7.60 9.70
CA SER A 79 5.62 -8.70 10.68
C SER A 79 5.66 -10.08 10.00
N TRP A 80 4.90 -10.27 8.91
CA TRP A 80 4.92 -11.49 8.11
C TRP A 80 6.28 -11.77 7.50
N HIS A 81 6.96 -10.73 7.01
CA HIS A 81 8.31 -10.85 6.48
C HIS A 81 9.32 -11.35 7.53
N GLN A 82 9.25 -10.82 8.76
CA GLN A 82 10.09 -11.30 9.87
C GLN A 82 9.83 -12.75 10.24
N LEU A 83 8.56 -13.14 10.29
CA LEU A 83 8.17 -14.53 10.57
C LEU A 83 8.62 -15.48 9.47
N ALA A 84 8.56 -15.05 8.21
CA ALA A 84 9.02 -15.85 7.08
C ALA A 84 10.54 -16.12 7.17
N ILE A 85 11.32 -15.08 7.49
CA ILE A 85 12.78 -15.21 7.70
C ILE A 85 13.07 -16.14 8.89
N TYR A 86 12.35 -15.96 10.00
CA TYR A 86 12.54 -16.79 11.19
C TYR A 86 12.23 -18.27 10.92
N LYS A 87 11.14 -18.56 10.20
CA LYS A 87 10.79 -19.93 9.81
C LYS A 87 11.84 -20.55 8.90
N TYR A 88 12.37 -19.78 7.95
CA TYR A 88 13.43 -20.23 7.06
C TYR A 88 14.71 -20.58 7.83
N ASP A 89 15.13 -19.73 8.79
CA ASP A 89 16.32 -19.99 9.60
C ASP A 89 16.14 -21.22 10.51
N GLN A 90 14.96 -21.38 11.11
CA GLN A 90 14.60 -22.56 11.90
C GLN A 90 14.67 -23.85 11.08
N GLU A 91 14.09 -23.86 9.89
CA GLU A 91 14.11 -25.02 9.00
C GLU A 91 15.54 -25.38 8.58
N ASN A 92 16.36 -24.37 8.27
CA ASN A 92 17.76 -24.58 7.94
C ASN A 92 18.56 -25.14 9.13
N ARG A 93 18.37 -24.61 10.35
CA ARG A 93 18.99 -25.15 11.58
C ARG A 93 18.62 -26.61 11.82
N MET A 94 17.35 -26.96 11.69
CA MET A 94 16.87 -28.33 11.83
C MET A 94 17.48 -29.28 10.79
N ASN A 95 17.70 -28.79 9.56
CA ASN A 95 18.33 -29.58 8.51
C ASN A 95 19.83 -29.78 8.75
N MET A 96 20.51 -28.79 9.33
CA MET A 96 21.91 -28.92 9.78
C MET A 96 22.06 -29.95 10.91
N ASP A 97 21.17 -29.92 11.92
CA ASP A 97 21.20 -30.86 13.04
C ASP A 97 20.97 -32.31 12.58
N LYS A 98 20.11 -32.52 11.58
CA LYS A 98 19.91 -33.82 10.94
C LYS A 98 21.17 -34.30 10.19
N GLN A 99 21.88 -33.42 9.50
CA GLN A 99 23.13 -33.75 8.83
C GLN A 99 24.25 -34.10 9.84
N ILE A 100 24.39 -33.33 10.91
CA ILE A 100 25.37 -33.61 11.99
C ILE A 100 25.07 -34.96 12.66
N SER A 101 23.80 -35.26 12.90
CA SER A 101 23.36 -36.55 13.47
C SER A 101 23.60 -37.72 12.50
N THR A 102 23.54 -37.49 11.18
CA THR A 102 23.81 -38.53 10.17
C THR A 102 25.32 -38.78 9.98
N VAL A 103 26.14 -37.73 10.06
CA VAL A 103 27.61 -37.82 9.98
C VAL A 103 28.18 -38.54 11.21
N SER A 104 27.66 -38.30 12.40
CA SER A 104 28.12 -38.96 13.63
C SER A 104 27.85 -40.47 13.67
N ILE A 105 26.83 -40.97 12.95
CA ILE A 105 26.57 -42.42 12.84
C ILE A 105 27.55 -43.12 11.86
N THR A 106 28.14 -42.37 10.91
CA THR A 106 29.09 -42.93 9.92
C THR A 106 30.53 -42.99 10.43
N VAL A 107 30.89 -42.23 11.47
CA VAL A 107 32.25 -42.20 12.06
C VAL A 107 32.57 -43.44 12.92
N THR A 108 31.59 -44.31 13.19
CA THR A 108 31.83 -45.60 13.88
C THR A 108 31.73 -46.77 12.90
N ALA A 109 32.51 -46.76 11.80
CA ALA A 109 32.74 -47.97 11.02
C ALA A 109 33.71 -48.89 11.78
N PRO A 110 33.39 -50.17 12.02
CA PRO A 110 34.30 -51.10 12.67
C PRO A 110 35.53 -51.31 11.78
N THR A 111 36.72 -51.04 12.33
CA THR A 111 37.99 -51.39 11.69
C THR A 111 38.04 -52.90 11.44
N PRO A 112 38.32 -53.37 10.22
CA PRO A 112 38.48 -54.80 9.97
C PRO A 112 39.73 -55.30 10.71
N PRO A 113 39.67 -56.45 11.41
CA PRO A 113 40.87 -57.02 12.02
C PRO A 113 41.85 -57.44 10.92
N LEU A 114 43.07 -56.92 10.98
CA LEU A 114 44.16 -57.36 10.12
C LEU A 114 44.36 -58.87 10.31
N SER A 115 44.19 -59.59 9.20
CA SER A 115 44.60 -60.98 9.04
C SER A 115 46.12 -61.07 9.13
N THR A 116 46.65 -61.43 10.30
CA THR A 116 48.04 -61.87 10.42
C THR A 116 48.07 -63.40 10.33
N ARG A 117 48.49 -63.90 9.16
CA ARG A 117 48.92 -65.28 8.94
C ARG A 117 50.16 -65.57 9.80
N PHE A 118 50.11 -66.64 10.59
CA PHE A 118 51.24 -67.51 10.93
C PHE A 118 50.74 -68.95 11.04
#